data_AF-A0A7S3IWC6-F1
#
_entry.id   AF-A0A7S3IWC6-F1
#
_cell.length_a   1.000
_cell.length_b   1.000
_cell.length_c   1.000
_cell.angle_alpha   90.00
_cell.angle_beta   90.00
_cell.angle_gamma   90.00
#
_symmetry.space_group_name_H-M   'P 1'
#
loop_
_entity.id
_entity.type
_entity.pdbx_description
1 polymer ?
#
loop_
_entity_poly.entity_id
_entity_poly.type
_entity_poly.pdbx_seq_one_letter_code
_entity_poly.pdbx_strand_id
1 'polypeptide(L)'
;GSSKKKVQPSKGKKKTEEPEDPDEERKKDVVDKEKMKNGPVADRGCTDILCCLIFFAFLVGMVGAGYYGYTYGDPYLLTTPWDADRNGCGYNLTTKEYPYLYFPSINLTAAQDADASVESLSDVLRFGTCVKECPNDDPETIVSCKEPRFMLTDTANFKDCTFYIGGSSYGQ
;
A
#
# COMPACT_ATOMS: atom_id res chain seq x y z
N GLY A 1 -33.36 -45.88 52.84
CA GLY A 1 -32.50 -47.02 52.51
C GLY A 1 -32.84 -47.53 51.12
N SER A 2 -31.82 -47.61 50.26
CA SER A 2 -31.61 -48.50 49.10
C SER A 2 -32.73 -48.84 48.08
N SER A 3 -32.46 -48.37 46.86
CA SER A 3 -32.18 -49.16 45.64
C SER A 3 -33.26 -49.92 44.86
N LYS A 4 -33.40 -49.43 43.62
CA LYS A 4 -33.77 -50.01 42.30
C LYS A 4 -33.73 -51.54 42.15
N LYS A 5 -34.59 -52.09 41.27
CA LYS A 5 -34.41 -53.43 40.68
C LYS A 5 -34.99 -53.58 39.26
N LYS A 6 -34.09 -53.98 38.34
CA LYS A 6 -34.13 -54.92 37.17
C LYS A 6 -35.43 -55.02 36.31
N VAL A 7 -35.42 -54.78 34.99
CA VAL A 7 -34.89 -55.58 33.84
C VAL A 7 -35.45 -57.00 33.76
N GLN A 8 -36.12 -57.36 32.64
CA GLN A 8 -36.22 -58.66 31.93
C GLN A 8 -37.03 -58.47 30.57
N PRO A 9 -37.17 -59.43 29.62
CA PRO A 9 -36.14 -59.85 28.63
C PRO A 9 -36.64 -60.20 27.18
N SER A 10 -35.69 -60.36 26.25
CA SER A 10 -35.49 -61.37 25.17
C SER A 10 -36.53 -61.82 24.10
N LYS A 11 -36.05 -61.74 22.83
CA LYS A 11 -36.01 -62.74 21.70
C LYS A 11 -37.23 -63.02 20.78
N GLY A 12 -37.17 -62.48 19.55
CA GLY A 12 -36.93 -63.20 18.27
C GLY A 12 -38.08 -63.88 17.49
N LYS A 13 -38.35 -63.44 16.24
CA LYS A 13 -38.66 -64.31 15.07
C LYS A 13 -38.55 -63.57 13.72
N LYS A 14 -38.07 -64.29 12.71
CA LYS A 14 -37.73 -63.90 11.32
C LYS A 14 -38.88 -64.29 10.36
N LYS A 15 -39.16 -63.50 9.33
CA LYS A 15 -39.68 -63.96 8.01
C LYS A 15 -39.46 -62.89 6.93
N THR A 16 -39.22 -63.36 5.72
CA THR A 16 -38.62 -62.71 4.54
C THR A 16 -39.68 -62.50 3.44
N GLU A 17 -39.59 -61.34 2.76
CA GLU A 17 -39.99 -60.92 1.38
C GLU A 17 -41.43 -61.11 0.84
N GLU A 18 -42.07 -60.04 0.34
CA GLU A 18 -42.18 -59.62 -1.09
C GLU A 18 -43.03 -58.29 -1.21
N PRO A 19 -43.20 -57.65 -2.38
CA PRO A 19 -42.49 -56.46 -2.87
C PRO A 19 -43.30 -55.14 -2.82
N GLU A 20 -42.67 -54.00 -2.57
CA GLU A 20 -43.32 -52.68 -2.74
C GLU A 20 -42.45 -51.72 -3.59
N ASP A 21 -43.00 -51.45 -4.78
CA ASP A 21 -42.89 -50.34 -5.73
C ASP A 21 -41.65 -49.40 -5.72
N PRO A 22 -40.88 -49.28 -6.84
CA PRO A 22 -39.74 -48.36 -6.96
C PRO A 22 -40.09 -46.86 -6.93
N ASP A 23 -41.36 -46.47 -6.79
CA ASP A 23 -41.77 -45.06 -6.75
C ASP A 23 -41.65 -44.35 -5.38
N GLU A 24 -41.21 -45.03 -4.31
CA GLU A 24 -41.07 -44.42 -2.97
C GLU A 24 -39.67 -43.88 -2.63
N GLU A 25 -38.65 -44.00 -3.49
CA GLU A 25 -37.37 -43.30 -3.24
C GLU A 25 -37.40 -41.84 -3.75
N ARG A 26 -38.26 -41.51 -4.71
CA ARG A 26 -38.36 -40.17 -5.32
C ARG A 26 -39.27 -39.21 -4.53
N LYS A 27 -39.28 -39.29 -3.21
CA LYS A 27 -39.97 -38.28 -2.35
C LYS A 27 -39.11 -37.70 -1.24
N LYS A 28 -37.84 -38.15 -1.09
CA LYS A 28 -36.92 -37.57 -0.10
C LYS A 28 -36.29 -36.24 -0.51
N ASP A 29 -36.46 -35.84 -1.77
CA ASP A 29 -35.92 -34.58 -2.31
C ASP A 29 -36.99 -33.51 -2.53
N VAL A 30 -38.18 -33.66 -1.94
CA VAL A 30 -39.14 -32.56 -1.91
C VAL A 30 -38.66 -31.58 -0.84
N VAL A 31 -37.81 -30.66 -1.26
CA VAL A 31 -37.51 -29.43 -0.53
C VAL A 31 -38.85 -28.82 -0.13
N ASP A 32 -39.16 -28.86 1.16
CA ASP A 32 -40.39 -28.30 1.73
C ASP A 32 -40.51 -26.84 1.29
N LYS A 33 -41.30 -26.58 0.24
CA LYS A 33 -41.49 -25.24 -0.36
C LYS A 33 -42.01 -24.23 0.66
N GLU A 34 -42.73 -24.73 1.68
CA GLU A 34 -43.20 -23.98 2.85
C GLU A 34 -42.04 -23.46 3.72
N LYS A 35 -40.97 -24.25 3.93
CA LYS A 35 -39.78 -23.85 4.70
C LYS A 35 -38.86 -22.88 3.96
N MET A 36 -39.00 -22.76 2.64
CA MET A 36 -38.27 -21.80 1.80
C MET A 36 -39.04 -20.51 1.48
N LYS A 37 -40.24 -20.29 2.03
CA LYS A 37 -40.98 -19.03 1.85
C LYS A 37 -40.18 -17.80 2.31
N ASN A 38 -39.23 -17.98 3.23
CA ASN A 38 -38.33 -16.94 3.74
C ASN A 38 -36.84 -17.17 3.38
N GLY A 39 -36.55 -17.95 2.33
CA GLY A 39 -35.18 -18.36 1.98
C GLY A 39 -34.56 -19.34 3.00
N PRO A 40 -33.27 -19.72 2.86
CA PRO A 40 -32.59 -20.56 3.84
C PRO A 40 -32.44 -19.82 5.17
N VAL A 41 -33.43 -19.95 6.05
CA VAL A 41 -33.37 -19.45 7.43
C VAL A 41 -32.58 -20.47 8.27
N ALA A 42 -31.29 -20.60 7.95
CA ALA A 42 -30.35 -21.18 8.90
C ALA A 42 -30.20 -20.18 10.06
N ASP A 43 -30.16 -20.65 11.31
CA ASP A 43 -29.80 -19.85 12.49
C ASP A 43 -28.51 -19.07 12.20
N ARG A 44 -28.65 -17.80 11.82
CA ARG A 44 -27.52 -16.94 11.53
C ARG A 44 -27.03 -16.38 12.87
N GLY A 45 -26.04 -17.05 13.45
CA GLY A 45 -25.29 -16.50 14.57
C GLY A 45 -24.73 -15.13 14.15
N CYS A 46 -24.90 -14.12 15.01
CA CYS A 46 -24.43 -12.76 14.74
C CYS A 46 -22.90 -12.73 14.85
N THR A 47 -22.21 -13.13 13.79
CA THR A 47 -20.74 -13.08 13.68
C THR A 47 -20.22 -11.64 13.51
N ASP A 48 -21.13 -10.71 13.19
CA ASP A 48 -20.83 -9.30 12.95
C ASP A 48 -20.23 -8.62 14.18
N ILE A 49 -20.79 -8.86 15.38
CA ILE A 49 -20.32 -8.22 16.63
C ILE A 49 -18.86 -8.58 16.93
N LEU A 50 -18.48 -9.86 16.81
CA LEU A 50 -17.09 -10.29 17.02
C LEU A 50 -16.16 -9.69 15.97
N CYS A 51 -16.58 -9.65 14.71
CA CYS A 51 -15.82 -9.05 13.61
C CYS A 51 -15.59 -7.56 13.86
N CYS A 52 -16.63 -6.82 14.27
CA CYS A 52 -16.54 -5.40 14.62
C CYS A 52 -15.56 -5.14 15.77
N LEU A 53 -15.59 -5.94 16.85
CA LEU A 53 -14.67 -5.77 17.97
C LEU A 53 -13.21 -5.96 17.56
N ILE A 54 -12.92 -6.99 16.74
CA ILE A 54 -11.58 -7.24 16.21
C ILE A 54 -11.15 -6.08 15.30
N PHE A 55 -12.05 -5.59 14.44
CA PHE A 55 -11.78 -4.45 13.55
C PHE A 55 -11.46 -3.17 14.34
N PHE A 56 -12.24 -2.84 15.37
CA PHE A 56 -11.95 -1.69 16.22
C PHE A 56 -10.62 -1.83 16.97
N ALA A 57 -10.30 -3.01 17.49
CA ALA A 57 -9.00 -3.26 18.10
C ALA A 57 -7.84 -3.02 17.13
N PHE A 58 -7.99 -3.46 15.87
CA PHE A 58 -7.02 -3.20 14.81
C PHE A 58 -6.88 -1.71 14.48
N LEU A 59 -8.00 -0.98 14.37
CA LEU A 59 -7.97 0.47 14.14
C LEU A 59 -7.25 1.22 15.26
N VAL A 60 -7.54 0.90 16.51
CA VAL A 60 -6.86 1.49 17.68
C VAL A 60 -5.35 1.15 17.63
N GLY A 61 -5.01 -0.08 17.28
CA GLY A 61 -3.61 -0.49 17.09
C GLY A 61 -2.90 0.32 16.00
N MET A 62 -3.53 0.54 14.85
CA MET A 62 -2.95 1.35 13.77
C MET A 62 -2.76 2.81 14.16
N VAL A 63 -3.76 3.41 14.82
CA VAL A 63 -3.64 4.80 15.33
C VAL A 63 -2.53 4.90 16.36
N GLY A 64 -2.42 3.93 17.27
CA GLY A 64 -1.35 3.86 18.27
C GLY A 64 0.04 3.74 17.64
N ALA A 65 0.20 2.87 16.63
CA ALA A 65 1.45 2.74 15.89
C ALA A 65 1.81 4.01 15.12
N GLY A 66 0.83 4.64 14.46
CA GLY A 66 1.02 5.92 13.77
C GLY A 66 1.43 7.05 14.72
N TYR A 67 0.76 7.15 15.87
CA TYR A 67 1.11 8.13 16.90
C TYR A 67 2.51 7.91 17.45
N TYR A 68 2.87 6.66 17.77
CA TYR A 68 4.21 6.31 18.22
C TYR A 68 5.27 6.69 17.16
N GLY A 69 5.02 6.38 15.89
CA GLY A 69 5.90 6.78 14.79
C GLY A 69 6.03 8.29 14.64
N TYR A 70 4.96 9.05 14.88
CA TYR A 70 4.99 10.52 14.83
C TYR A 70 5.74 11.15 16.01
N THR A 71 5.58 10.61 17.23
CA THR A 71 6.21 11.19 18.43
C THR A 71 7.67 10.79 18.62
N TYR A 72 8.03 9.57 18.23
CA TYR A 72 9.39 9.03 18.42
C TYR A 72 10.19 8.97 17.12
N GLY A 73 9.55 9.10 15.97
CA GLY A 73 10.22 9.17 14.67
C GLY A 73 10.50 10.59 14.23
N ASP A 74 11.06 10.70 13.03
CA ASP A 74 11.26 11.97 12.33
C ASP A 74 10.39 12.00 11.06
N PRO A 75 9.21 12.66 11.08
CA PRO A 75 8.33 12.75 9.92
C PRO A 75 8.93 13.60 8.78
N TYR A 76 9.94 14.44 9.09
CA TYR A 76 10.56 15.29 8.09
C TYR A 76 11.38 14.45 7.10
N LEU A 77 11.95 13.32 7.52
CA LEU A 77 12.71 12.42 6.66
C LEU A 77 11.89 11.88 5.46
N LEU A 78 10.58 11.70 5.63
CA LEU A 78 9.67 11.21 4.58
C LEU A 78 9.24 12.30 3.59
N THR A 79 9.24 13.55 4.03
CA THR A 79 8.79 14.70 3.23
C THR A 79 9.96 15.47 2.61
N THR A 80 11.18 15.22 3.09
CA THR A 80 12.39 15.85 2.60
C THR A 80 12.71 15.36 1.19
N PRO A 81 12.82 16.28 0.21
CA PRO A 81 13.33 15.94 -1.11
C PRO A 81 14.86 15.83 -1.09
N TRP A 82 15.42 14.89 -1.85
CA TRP A 82 16.85 14.56 -1.84
C TRP A 82 17.53 14.97 -3.15
N ASP A 83 18.72 15.56 -3.05
CA ASP A 83 19.56 15.87 -4.22
C ASP A 83 20.30 14.62 -4.75
N ALA A 84 21.02 14.78 -5.86
CA ALA A 84 21.82 13.73 -6.49
C ALA A 84 22.94 13.15 -5.59
N ASP A 85 23.38 13.89 -4.57
CA ASP A 85 24.41 13.50 -3.62
C ASP A 85 23.84 12.91 -2.32
N ARG A 86 22.52 12.71 -2.25
CA ARG A 86 21.78 12.27 -1.06
C ARG A 86 21.87 13.24 0.12
N ASN A 87 21.88 14.53 -0.15
CA ASN A 87 21.57 15.56 0.83
C ASN A 87 20.09 15.94 0.71
N GLY A 88 19.39 15.97 1.85
CA GLY A 88 18.02 16.44 1.93
C GLY A 88 17.95 17.96 1.88
N CYS A 89 17.21 18.53 0.93
CA CYS A 89 17.07 19.97 0.79
C CYS A 89 16.37 20.56 2.03
N GLY A 90 16.98 21.58 2.65
CA GLY A 90 16.49 22.17 3.90
C GLY A 90 16.66 21.29 5.15
N TYR A 91 17.21 20.08 5.04
CA TYR A 91 17.39 19.15 6.15
C TYR A 91 18.83 19.08 6.65
N ASN A 92 19.78 18.72 5.77
CA ASN A 92 21.18 18.59 6.14
C ASN A 92 21.81 19.96 6.44
N LEU A 93 22.84 20.01 7.28
CA LEU A 93 23.57 21.25 7.59
C LEU A 93 24.11 21.96 6.34
N THR A 94 24.48 21.19 5.31
CA THR A 94 25.04 21.67 4.04
C THR A 94 24.01 22.25 3.08
N THR A 95 22.74 21.89 3.23
CA THR A 95 21.61 22.25 2.34
C THR A 95 20.50 22.98 3.09
N LYS A 96 20.71 23.34 4.36
CA LYS A 96 19.72 24.02 5.21
C LYS A 96 19.23 25.34 4.63
N GLU A 97 20.11 26.06 3.92
CA GLU A 97 19.79 27.32 3.25
C GLU A 97 19.13 27.14 1.87
N TYR A 98 19.02 25.89 1.39
CA TYR A 98 18.51 25.52 0.08
C TYR A 98 17.35 24.52 0.25
N PRO A 99 16.13 24.99 0.59
CA PRO A 99 15.04 24.10 0.99
C PRO A 99 14.28 23.46 -0.17
N TYR A 100 14.43 23.93 -1.41
CA TYR A 100 13.67 23.45 -2.55
C TYR A 100 14.49 22.51 -3.43
N LEU A 101 13.87 21.50 -4.03
CA LEU A 101 14.52 20.61 -5.00
C LEU A 101 14.17 21.07 -6.42
N TYR A 102 15.19 21.21 -7.25
CA TYR A 102 15.10 21.62 -8.64
C TYR A 102 15.81 20.60 -9.54
N PHE A 103 15.26 20.35 -10.73
CA PHE A 103 15.82 19.44 -11.73
C PHE A 103 16.24 20.25 -12.97
N PRO A 104 17.50 20.71 -13.06
CA PRO A 104 18.01 21.49 -14.19
C PRO A 104 17.98 20.74 -15.51
N SER A 105 18.04 19.42 -15.49
CA SER A 105 17.89 18.58 -16.68
C SER A 105 17.33 17.21 -16.30
N ILE A 106 16.80 16.52 -17.30
CA ILE A 106 16.41 15.11 -17.20
C ILE A 106 17.43 14.26 -17.96
N ASN A 107 17.67 13.05 -17.48
CA ASN A 107 18.48 12.09 -18.23
C ASN A 107 17.66 11.54 -19.40
N LEU A 108 17.80 12.18 -20.56
CA LEU A 108 16.99 11.87 -21.74
C LEU A 108 17.21 10.43 -22.22
N THR A 109 18.44 9.91 -22.11
CA THR A 109 18.75 8.51 -22.44
C THR A 109 17.99 7.56 -21.52
N ALA A 110 18.01 7.82 -20.20
CA ALA A 110 17.25 7.02 -19.24
C ALA A 110 15.73 7.15 -19.45
N ALA A 111 15.25 8.30 -19.91
CA ALA A 111 13.83 8.53 -20.16
C ALA A 111 13.30 7.76 -21.36
N GLN A 112 14.14 7.52 -22.38
CA GLN A 112 13.78 6.74 -23.56
C GLN A 112 13.58 5.25 -23.23
N ASP A 113 14.37 4.73 -22.30
CA ASP A 113 14.34 3.33 -21.86
C ASP A 113 13.54 3.13 -20.56
N ALA A 114 12.87 4.17 -20.06
CA ALA A 114 12.15 4.13 -18.79
C ALA A 114 10.92 3.22 -18.85
N ASP A 115 10.80 2.31 -17.87
CA ASP A 115 9.57 1.58 -17.60
C ASP A 115 8.82 2.19 -16.40
N ALA A 116 7.76 1.54 -15.94
CA ALA A 116 6.99 2.00 -14.78
C ALA A 116 7.65 1.68 -13.42
N SER A 117 8.93 1.29 -13.40
CA SER A 117 9.68 1.01 -12.18
C SER A 117 10.22 2.27 -11.52
N VAL A 118 10.43 2.17 -10.21
CA VAL A 118 10.97 3.27 -9.38
C VAL A 118 12.45 3.53 -9.68
N GLU A 119 13.18 2.51 -10.13
CA GLU A 119 14.59 2.62 -10.53
C GLU A 119 14.73 3.49 -11.78
N SER A 120 13.91 3.24 -12.81
CA SER A 120 13.90 4.07 -14.02
C SER A 120 13.57 5.53 -13.73
N LEU A 121 12.60 5.80 -12.86
CA LEU A 121 12.26 7.17 -12.45
C LEU A 121 13.42 7.87 -11.73
N SER A 122 14.15 7.14 -10.90
CA SER A 122 15.31 7.67 -10.17
C SER A 122 16.46 8.01 -11.12
N ASP A 123 16.68 7.21 -12.17
CA ASP A 123 17.71 7.49 -13.18
C ASP A 123 17.34 8.65 -14.10
N VAL A 124 16.05 8.82 -14.43
CA VAL A 124 15.55 9.97 -15.21
C VAL A 124 15.74 11.28 -14.44
N LEU A 125 15.41 11.28 -13.16
CA LEU A 125 15.46 12.46 -12.27
C LEU A 125 16.79 12.59 -11.52
N ARG A 126 17.84 11.93 -11.98
CA ARG A 126 19.13 11.85 -11.29
C ARG A 126 19.82 13.20 -11.07
N PHE A 127 19.50 14.23 -11.85
CA PHE A 127 20.15 15.55 -11.79
C PHE A 127 19.52 16.52 -10.79
N GLY A 128 18.82 16.04 -9.76
CA GLY A 128 18.23 16.91 -8.72
C GLY A 128 19.28 17.70 -7.93
N THR A 129 19.03 18.99 -7.71
CA THR A 129 19.85 19.92 -6.92
C THR A 129 19.00 20.75 -5.97
N CYS A 130 19.53 21.09 -4.79
CA CYS A 130 18.84 21.95 -3.83
C CYS A 130 19.03 23.43 -4.17
N VAL A 131 17.94 24.19 -4.26
CA VAL A 131 17.92 25.63 -4.55
C VAL A 131 17.32 26.42 -3.40
N LYS A 132 17.74 27.69 -3.30
CA LYS A 132 17.25 28.62 -2.28
C LYS A 132 15.87 29.16 -2.62
N GLU A 133 15.65 29.43 -3.91
CA GLU A 133 14.39 29.92 -4.47
C GLU A 133 14.17 29.19 -5.80
N CYS A 134 12.90 28.93 -6.14
CA CYS A 134 12.57 28.34 -7.43
C CYS A 134 12.93 29.31 -8.57
N PRO A 135 13.44 28.81 -9.71
CA PRO A 135 13.68 29.65 -10.88
C PRO A 135 12.36 30.32 -11.32
N ASN A 136 12.43 31.62 -11.64
CA ASN A 136 11.31 32.36 -12.23
C ASN A 136 11.45 32.36 -13.76
N ASP A 137 10.40 32.77 -14.48
CA ASP A 137 10.36 32.85 -15.96
C ASP A 137 11.33 33.89 -16.57
N ASP A 138 12.25 34.44 -15.77
CA ASP A 138 13.19 35.46 -16.16
C ASP A 138 14.56 34.84 -16.50
N PRO A 139 15.03 34.94 -17.76
CA PRO A 139 16.25 34.27 -18.22
C PRO A 139 17.56 34.86 -17.71
N GLU A 140 17.49 35.98 -17.00
CA GLU A 140 18.63 36.62 -16.33
C GLU A 140 18.73 36.26 -14.84
N THR A 141 17.75 35.53 -14.29
CA THR A 141 17.79 35.14 -12.88
C THR A 141 18.78 34.00 -12.63
N ILE A 142 19.88 34.33 -11.94
CA ILE A 142 20.87 33.35 -11.51
C ILE A 142 20.27 32.54 -10.37
N VAL A 143 20.07 31.24 -10.60
CA VAL A 143 19.53 30.32 -9.60
C VAL A 143 20.61 30.03 -8.55
N SER A 144 20.36 30.43 -7.31
CA SER A 144 21.25 30.09 -6.19
C SER A 144 20.99 28.65 -5.73
N CYS A 145 21.96 27.76 -5.96
CA CYS A 145 21.88 26.36 -5.55
C CYS A 145 23.10 25.87 -4.79
N LYS A 146 22.92 24.73 -4.13
CA LYS A 146 24.03 23.92 -3.62
C LYS A 146 24.50 22.97 -4.73
N GLU A 147 25.69 23.23 -5.25
CA GLU A 147 26.29 22.41 -6.31
C GLU A 147 26.54 20.95 -5.85
N PRO A 148 25.91 19.96 -6.51
CA PRO A 148 26.18 18.55 -6.32
C PRO A 148 27.37 18.08 -7.18
N ARG A 149 27.92 16.90 -6.91
CA ARG A 149 29.12 16.37 -7.58
C ARG A 149 29.02 16.29 -9.09
N PHE A 150 27.84 16.03 -9.65
CA PHE A 150 27.68 15.92 -11.10
C PHE A 150 27.96 17.25 -11.81
N MET A 151 27.57 18.39 -11.20
CA MET A 151 27.85 19.72 -11.76
C MET A 151 29.34 20.05 -11.74
N LEU A 152 30.06 19.57 -10.72
CA LEU A 152 31.52 19.71 -10.64
C LEU A 152 32.26 18.84 -11.66
N THR A 153 31.64 17.75 -12.10
CA THR A 153 32.24 16.81 -13.06
C THR A 153 31.95 17.22 -14.50
N ASP A 154 30.74 17.73 -14.77
CA ASP A 154 30.28 18.17 -16.08
C ASP A 154 30.11 19.69 -16.14
N THR A 155 31.23 20.40 -16.03
CA THR A 155 31.28 21.87 -16.12
C THR A 155 31.08 22.41 -17.53
N ALA A 156 31.01 21.53 -18.53
CA ALA A 156 30.74 21.91 -19.92
C ALA A 156 29.25 22.16 -20.14
N ASN A 157 28.39 21.35 -19.52
CA ASN A 157 26.94 21.47 -19.67
C ASN A 157 26.26 22.12 -18.47
N PHE A 158 26.89 22.17 -17.29
CA PHE A 158 26.33 22.82 -16.11
C PHE A 158 27.15 24.06 -15.73
N LYS A 159 26.44 25.18 -15.58
CA LYS A 159 27.01 26.44 -15.09
C LYS A 159 25.95 27.14 -14.25
N ASP A 160 26.32 27.72 -13.11
CA ASP A 160 25.40 28.51 -12.28
C ASP A 160 24.06 27.79 -12.01
N CYS A 161 24.12 26.49 -11.67
CA CYS A 161 22.95 25.65 -11.36
C CYS A 161 21.92 25.49 -12.51
N THR A 162 22.32 25.81 -13.73
CA THR A 162 21.50 25.73 -14.95
C THR A 162 22.18 24.85 -15.98
N PHE A 163 21.37 24.19 -16.83
CA PHE A 163 21.84 23.30 -17.87
C PHE A 163 21.93 24.03 -19.21
N TYR A 164 23.04 23.83 -19.92
CA TYR A 164 23.35 24.45 -21.20
C TYR A 164 23.69 23.38 -22.23
N ILE A 165 23.13 23.49 -23.43
CA ILE A 165 23.52 22.67 -24.58
C ILE A 165 24.25 23.58 -25.56
N GLY A 166 25.53 23.29 -25.83
CA GLY A 166 26.31 24.02 -26.84
C GLY A 166 26.46 25.53 -26.56
N GLY A 167 26.44 25.94 -25.29
CA GLY A 167 26.57 27.34 -24.88
C GLY A 167 25.27 28.15 -24.82
N SER A 168 24.10 27.53 -25.04
CA SER A 168 22.78 28.14 -24.81
C SER A 168 22.07 27.46 -23.63
N SER A 169 21.49 28.23 -22.71
CA SER A 169 20.72 27.70 -21.59
C SER A 169 19.44 27.06 -22.12
N TYR A 170 19.17 25.82 -21.70
CA TYR A 170 17.88 25.18 -21.89
C TYR A 170 17.35 24.84 -20.51
N GLY A 171 16.57 25.78 -19.99
CA GLY A 171 16.07 25.82 -18.62
C GLY A 171 15.20 27.05 -18.48
N GLN A 172 14.16 27.10 -19.31
CA GLN A 172 12.92 27.87 -19.22
C GLN A 172 11.98 27.38 -20.31
#